data_AF-A0A368EW51-F1
#
_entry.id   AF-A0A368EW51-F1
#
_cell.length_a   1.000
_cell.length_b   1.000
_cell.length_c   1.000
_cell.angle_alpha   90.00
_cell.angle_beta   90.00
_cell.angle_gamma   90.00
#
_symmetry.space_group_name_H-M   'P 1'
#
loop_
_entity.id
_entity.type
_entity.pdbx_description
1 polymer ?
#
loop_
_entity_poly.entity_id
_entity_poly.type
_entity_poly.pdbx_seq_one_letter_code
_entity_poly.pdbx_strand_id
1 'polypeptide(L)'
;MEKSWSHRVEQWAAFGRLGSCVNTSMLCERFHKTLKHDILGGKANMERGVEEGRYRLQRHHKAHAWAVKRYSERQQRVAVVGPGKWEVEDKDKVFHVQEHYCPCDEKFNNHCLRGECKACPYAFACNCTMDVKSGISCTHVHAALLYAPSGRRTVAYHQDAESSHANDDQFREERCSSDDEDEIVVVDIVDEPEN
;
A
#
# COMPACT_ATOMS: atom_id res chain seq x y z
N MET A 1 8.56 -4.09 -39.43
CA MET A 1 8.14 -3.45 -38.16
C MET A 1 8.09 -4.52 -37.08
N GLU A 2 8.98 -4.44 -36.10
CA GLU A 2 8.88 -5.30 -34.91
C GLU A 2 7.58 -4.98 -34.16
N LYS A 3 6.68 -5.96 -34.09
CA LYS A 3 5.37 -5.84 -33.42
C LYS A 3 5.47 -5.99 -31.89
N SER A 4 6.68 -6.19 -31.38
CA SER A 4 6.92 -6.47 -29.96
C SER A 4 7.17 -5.17 -29.19
N TRP A 5 6.43 -4.96 -28.11
CA TRP A 5 6.60 -3.84 -27.18
C TRP A 5 7.45 -4.21 -25.96
N SER A 6 7.81 -5.50 -25.83
CA SER A 6 8.44 -6.05 -24.63
C SER A 6 9.84 -5.49 -24.33
N HIS A 7 10.56 -5.00 -25.35
CA HIS A 7 11.90 -4.41 -25.18
C HIS A 7 11.85 -2.89 -24.91
N ARG A 8 10.67 -2.26 -24.97
CA ARG A 8 10.46 -0.81 -24.80
C ARG A 8 9.69 -0.51 -23.51
N VAL A 9 9.93 -1.30 -22.46
CA VAL A 9 9.23 -1.19 -21.19
C VAL A 9 9.26 0.24 -20.66
N GLU A 10 10.38 0.94 -20.77
CA GLU A 10 10.55 2.34 -20.35
C GLU A 10 9.60 3.33 -21.09
N GLN A 11 9.10 2.96 -22.27
CA GLN A 11 8.22 3.83 -23.07
C GLN A 11 6.73 3.71 -22.71
N TRP A 12 6.31 2.62 -22.05
CA TRP A 12 4.89 2.37 -21.77
C TRP A 12 4.59 1.96 -20.33
N ALA A 13 5.57 1.41 -19.61
CA ALA A 13 5.43 1.16 -18.19
C ALA A 13 5.83 2.43 -17.44
N ALA A 14 4.90 2.96 -16.64
CA ALA A 14 5.21 4.06 -15.72
C ALA A 14 6.38 3.76 -14.77
N PHE A 15 6.67 2.47 -14.54
CA PHE A 15 7.86 1.99 -13.87
C PHE A 15 8.40 0.76 -14.60
N GLY A 16 9.57 0.87 -15.23
CA GLY A 16 10.25 -0.27 -15.84
C GLY A 16 10.86 -1.17 -14.78
N ARG A 17 10.42 -2.43 -14.69
CA ARG A 17 11.02 -3.42 -13.78
C ARG A 17 11.99 -4.30 -14.55
N LEU A 18 13.28 -4.20 -14.22
CA LEU A 18 14.31 -5.04 -14.83
C LEU A 18 14.03 -6.53 -14.53
N GLY A 19 13.99 -7.36 -15.57
CA GLY A 19 13.81 -8.81 -15.44
C GLY A 19 12.37 -9.30 -15.25
N SER A 20 11.35 -8.45 -15.37
CA SER A 20 9.95 -8.88 -15.32
C SER A 20 9.43 -9.34 -16.70
N CYS A 21 8.81 -10.52 -16.75
CA CYS A 21 8.11 -11.01 -17.94
C CYS A 21 6.73 -10.35 -18.15
N VAL A 22 6.24 -9.59 -17.16
CA VAL A 22 4.98 -8.86 -17.22
C VAL A 22 5.20 -7.49 -16.58
N ASN A 23 5.10 -6.41 -17.38
CA ASN A 23 5.18 -5.04 -16.88
C ASN A 23 3.80 -4.37 -16.85
N THR A 24 2.70 -5.16 -16.81
CA THR A 24 1.38 -4.64 -16.42
C THR A 24 1.50 -4.21 -14.97
N SER A 25 1.95 -2.99 -14.79
CA SER A 25 2.05 -2.38 -13.49
C SER A 25 0.67 -2.44 -12.86
N MET A 26 0.62 -2.53 -11.54
CA MET A 26 -0.62 -2.31 -10.78
C MET A 26 -1.26 -0.94 -11.10
N LEU A 27 -0.55 -0.02 -11.79
CA LEU A 27 -1.12 1.18 -12.40
C LEU A 27 -2.00 0.91 -13.62
N CYS A 28 -1.74 -0.12 -14.44
CA CYS A 28 -2.68 -0.53 -15.49
C CYS A 28 -3.97 -1.11 -14.88
N GLU A 29 -3.86 -1.89 -13.80
CA GLU A 29 -5.03 -2.35 -13.03
C GLU A 29 -5.80 -1.15 -12.44
N ARG A 30 -5.10 -0.16 -11.87
CA ARG A 30 -5.70 1.07 -11.33
C ARG A 30 -6.30 1.95 -12.42
N PHE A 31 -5.60 2.19 -13.51
CA PHE A 31 -6.09 2.96 -14.64
C PHE A 31 -7.34 2.31 -15.21
N HIS A 32 -7.34 0.98 -15.38
CA HIS A 32 -8.56 0.26 -15.76
C HIS A 32 -9.66 0.37 -14.70
N LYS A 33 -9.34 0.35 -13.41
CA LYS A 33 -10.33 0.52 -12.33
C LYS A 33 -10.93 1.93 -12.37
N THR A 34 -10.12 2.98 -12.40
CA THR A 34 -10.54 4.39 -12.48
C THR A 34 -11.33 4.65 -13.75
N LEU A 35 -10.86 4.15 -14.90
CA LEU A 35 -11.58 4.25 -16.16
C LEU A 35 -12.95 3.58 -16.05
N LYS A 36 -13.02 2.38 -15.47
CA LYS A 36 -14.26 1.60 -15.38
C LYS A 36 -15.26 2.14 -14.35
N HIS A 37 -14.78 2.55 -13.18
CA HIS A 37 -15.63 2.89 -12.03
C HIS A 37 -15.84 4.39 -11.87
N ASP A 38 -14.82 5.20 -12.11
CA ASP A 38 -14.85 6.64 -11.81
C ASP A 38 -15.23 7.46 -13.05
N ILE A 39 -14.77 7.04 -14.25
CA ILE A 39 -14.97 7.79 -15.50
C ILE A 39 -16.16 7.27 -16.31
N LEU A 40 -16.23 5.96 -16.57
CA LEU A 40 -17.23 5.38 -17.46
C LEU A 40 -18.54 5.00 -16.75
N GLY A 41 -18.64 5.22 -15.44
CA GLY A 41 -19.82 4.87 -14.63
C GLY A 41 -20.27 3.42 -14.86
N GLY A 42 -19.31 2.51 -15.03
CA GLY A 42 -19.57 1.17 -15.54
C GLY A 42 -20.62 0.44 -14.70
N LYS A 43 -21.51 -0.30 -15.38
CA LYS A 43 -22.51 -1.18 -14.74
C LYS A 43 -21.85 -1.89 -13.55
N ALA A 44 -22.51 -1.83 -12.39
CA ALA A 44 -22.23 -2.63 -11.21
C ALA A 44 -22.35 -4.12 -11.57
N ASN A 45 -21.39 -4.62 -12.34
CA ASN A 45 -21.23 -6.03 -12.56
C ASN A 45 -20.77 -6.55 -11.21
N MET A 46 -21.71 -7.19 -10.51
CA MET A 46 -21.57 -8.12 -9.41
C MET A 46 -20.20 -8.05 -8.77
N GLU A 47 -20.13 -7.43 -7.60
CA GLU A 47 -18.95 -7.35 -6.74
C GLU A 47 -17.92 -8.43 -7.10
N ARG A 48 -16.90 -8.05 -7.88
CA ARG A 48 -15.56 -8.65 -7.69
C ARG A 48 -14.99 -8.24 -6.32
N GLY A 49 -15.78 -7.48 -5.54
CA GLY A 49 -15.65 -7.19 -4.14
C GLY A 49 -15.91 -8.42 -3.29
N VAL A 50 -15.36 -8.37 -2.09
CA VAL A 50 -15.35 -9.45 -1.11
C VAL A 50 -14.40 -10.61 -1.45
N GLU A 51 -14.59 -11.45 -2.48
CA GLU A 51 -13.75 -12.66 -2.63
C GLU A 51 -12.29 -12.39 -3.05
N GLU A 52 -12.03 -11.61 -4.10
CA GLU A 52 -10.65 -11.25 -4.49
C GLU A 52 -9.98 -10.36 -3.43
N GLY A 53 -10.75 -9.47 -2.81
CA GLY A 53 -10.30 -8.66 -1.67
C GLY A 53 -9.90 -9.54 -0.48
N ARG A 54 -10.72 -10.55 -0.15
CA ARG A 54 -10.41 -11.56 0.88
C ARG A 54 -9.17 -12.37 0.50
N TYR A 55 -9.03 -12.77 -0.76
CA TYR A 55 -7.84 -13.49 -1.21
C TYR A 55 -6.57 -12.65 -1.06
N ARG A 56 -6.56 -11.42 -1.57
CA ARG A 56 -5.40 -10.52 -1.48
C ARG A 56 -5.06 -10.23 -0.02
N LEU A 57 -6.06 -9.93 0.81
CA LEU A 57 -5.88 -9.70 2.24
C LEU A 57 -5.35 -10.94 2.97
N GLN A 58 -5.89 -12.12 2.69
CA GLN A 58 -5.41 -13.38 3.26
C GLN A 58 -3.96 -13.65 2.85
N ARG A 59 -3.60 -13.37 1.60
CA ARG A 59 -2.22 -13.52 1.12
C ARG A 59 -1.27 -12.50 1.75
N HIS A 60 -1.69 -11.26 1.95
CA HIS A 60 -0.95 -10.26 2.73
C HIS A 60 -0.69 -10.76 4.16
N HIS A 61 -1.71 -11.27 4.84
CA HIS A 61 -1.54 -11.81 6.20
C HIS A 61 -0.61 -13.02 6.23
N LYS A 62 -0.69 -13.91 5.23
CA LYS A 62 0.25 -15.03 5.11
C LYS A 62 1.68 -14.53 4.92
N ALA A 63 1.91 -13.57 4.02
CA ALA A 63 3.23 -13.00 3.77
C ALA A 63 3.79 -12.29 5.01
N HIS A 64 2.96 -11.55 5.75
CA HIS A 64 3.28 -10.98 7.05
C HIS A 64 3.71 -12.05 8.06
N ALA A 65 2.92 -13.12 8.22
CA ALA A 65 3.24 -14.21 9.15
C ALA A 65 4.58 -14.87 8.80
N TRP A 66 4.88 -15.04 7.51
CA TRP A 66 6.20 -15.51 7.07
C TRP A 66 7.33 -14.54 7.41
N ALA A 67 7.08 -13.23 7.33
CA ALA A 67 8.07 -12.23 7.69
C ALA A 67 8.40 -12.32 9.17
N VAL A 68 7.36 -12.40 10.02
CA VAL A 68 7.52 -12.58 11.46
C VAL A 68 8.33 -13.84 11.74
N LYS A 69 7.90 -15.00 11.21
CA LYS A 69 8.57 -16.29 11.43
C LYS A 69 10.05 -16.28 11.02
N ARG A 70 10.40 -15.54 9.96
CA ARG A 70 11.74 -15.62 9.37
C ARG A 70 12.72 -14.59 9.94
N TYR A 71 12.22 -13.44 10.35
CA TYR A 71 13.05 -12.28 10.70
C TYR A 71 12.93 -11.83 12.16
N SER A 72 11.97 -12.34 12.95
CA SER A 72 11.83 -11.96 14.37
C SER A 72 13.11 -12.12 15.17
N GLU A 73 13.83 -13.21 14.95
CA GLU A 73 15.11 -13.54 15.59
C GLU A 73 16.34 -13.12 14.77
N ARG A 74 16.11 -12.59 13.57
CA ARG A 74 17.17 -12.29 12.57
C ARG A 74 17.02 -10.88 12.01
N GLN A 75 16.66 -9.93 12.88
CA GLN A 75 16.35 -8.56 12.50
C GLN A 75 17.54 -7.86 11.83
N GLN A 76 18.77 -8.25 12.17
CA GLN A 76 20.01 -7.77 11.54
C GLN A 76 20.10 -8.06 10.03
N ARG A 77 19.27 -8.96 9.49
CA ARG A 77 19.17 -9.23 8.05
C ARG A 77 18.31 -8.21 7.30
N VAL A 78 17.77 -7.22 8.00
CA VAL A 78 16.96 -6.13 7.44
C VAL A 78 17.67 -4.83 7.76
N ALA A 79 18.19 -4.16 6.74
CA ALA A 79 18.96 -2.93 6.90
C ALA A 79 18.28 -1.77 6.15
N VAL A 80 18.23 -0.60 6.78
CA VAL A 80 17.89 0.65 6.10
C VAL A 80 19.14 1.11 5.35
N VAL A 81 19.02 1.28 4.04
CA VAL A 81 20.13 1.78 3.19
C VAL A 81 19.89 3.21 2.71
N GLY A 82 18.70 3.75 2.94
CA GLY A 82 18.38 5.15 2.71
C GLY A 82 16.89 5.44 2.94
N PRO A 83 16.47 6.71 2.80
CA PRO A 83 15.06 7.09 2.97
C PRO A 83 14.16 6.35 1.97
N GLY A 84 13.23 5.57 2.51
CA GLY A 84 12.34 4.70 1.75
C GLY A 84 13.06 3.56 1.05
N LYS A 85 14.23 3.12 1.50
CA LYS A 85 15.01 2.04 0.88
C LYS A 85 15.59 1.07 1.91
N TRP A 86 15.44 -0.21 1.64
CA TRP A 86 15.95 -1.28 2.50
C TRP A 86 16.65 -2.37 1.70
N GLU A 87 17.59 -3.02 2.37
CA GLU A 87 18.13 -4.31 1.97
C GLU A 87 17.63 -5.39 2.92
N VAL A 88 17.16 -6.49 2.34
CA VAL A 88 16.66 -7.65 3.08
C VAL A 88 17.42 -8.88 2.61
N GLU A 89 18.26 -9.42 3.48
CA GLU A 89 19.01 -10.64 3.20
C GLU A 89 18.13 -11.87 3.40
N ASP A 90 18.10 -12.73 2.39
CA ASP A 90 17.35 -13.95 2.43
C ASP A 90 17.96 -15.09 1.61
N LYS A 91 18.22 -16.25 2.24
CA LYS A 91 18.89 -17.42 1.63
C LYS A 91 20.14 -16.99 0.84
N ASP A 92 20.98 -16.18 1.49
CA ASP A 92 22.26 -15.70 0.94
C ASP A 92 22.11 -14.81 -0.31
N LYS A 93 20.91 -14.23 -0.52
CA LYS A 93 20.63 -13.23 -1.54
C LYS A 93 20.12 -11.95 -0.90
N VAL A 94 20.54 -10.81 -1.41
CA VAL A 94 20.04 -9.51 -0.95
C VAL A 94 18.93 -9.03 -1.87
N PHE A 95 17.78 -8.72 -1.27
CA PHE A 95 16.63 -8.14 -1.93
C PHE A 95 16.51 -6.66 -1.58
N HIS A 96 16.13 -5.85 -2.56
CA HIS A 96 15.99 -4.42 -2.39
C HIS A 96 14.51 -4.07 -2.33
N VAL A 97 14.12 -3.38 -1.25
CA VAL A 97 12.77 -2.87 -1.05
C VAL A 97 12.80 -1.36 -1.20
N GLN A 98 11.83 -0.81 -1.92
CA GLN A 98 11.70 0.62 -2.16
C GLN A 98 10.28 1.11 -1.86
N GLU A 99 10.18 2.21 -1.12
CA GLU A 99 8.96 2.95 -0.84
C GLU A 99 8.69 4.01 -1.91
N HIS A 100 7.43 4.08 -2.29
CA HIS A 100 6.80 4.99 -3.22
C HIS A 100 5.53 5.60 -2.58
N TYR A 101 4.98 6.61 -3.22
CA TYR A 101 3.70 7.20 -2.81
C TYR A 101 2.57 6.16 -2.83
N CYS A 102 1.72 6.18 -1.80
CA CYS A 102 0.54 5.32 -1.69
C CYS A 102 -0.72 6.07 -2.11
N PRO A 103 -1.29 5.84 -3.30
CA PRO A 103 -2.56 6.46 -3.69
C PRO A 103 -3.75 5.53 -3.40
N CYS A 104 -3.63 4.65 -2.40
CA CYS A 104 -4.74 3.79 -2.02
C CYS A 104 -5.75 4.58 -1.19
N ASP A 105 -7.02 4.45 -1.54
CA ASP A 105 -8.11 4.74 -0.61
C ASP A 105 -8.17 3.64 0.46
N GLU A 106 -8.23 4.06 1.73
CA GLU A 106 -8.27 3.21 2.92
C GLU A 106 -9.43 2.21 2.89
N LYS A 107 -10.53 2.54 2.20
CA LYS A 107 -11.73 1.70 2.09
C LYS A 107 -11.50 0.36 1.38
N PHE A 108 -10.44 0.22 0.59
CA PHE A 108 -10.22 -0.97 -0.24
C PHE A 108 -9.36 -2.08 0.38
N ASN A 109 -9.01 -2.02 1.68
CA ASN A 109 -8.27 -3.07 2.40
C ASN A 109 -7.00 -3.58 1.67
N ASN A 110 -6.35 -2.69 0.92
CA ASN A 110 -5.12 -3.01 0.17
C ASN A 110 -3.88 -3.04 1.07
N HIS A 111 -4.02 -2.59 2.32
CA HIS A 111 -2.95 -2.52 3.29
C HIS A 111 -2.97 -3.76 4.17
N CYS A 112 -1.79 -4.21 4.58
CA CYS A 112 -1.70 -5.14 5.69
C CYS A 112 -2.26 -4.49 6.95
N LEU A 113 -3.27 -5.11 7.55
CA LEU A 113 -3.95 -4.62 8.75
C LEU A 113 -3.35 -5.20 10.04
N ARG A 114 -2.24 -5.94 9.96
CA ARG A 114 -1.59 -6.58 11.11
C ARG A 114 -0.59 -5.62 11.77
N GLY A 115 -0.95 -5.12 12.95
CA GLY A 115 -0.15 -4.17 13.72
C GLY A 115 0.25 -2.95 12.89
N GLU A 116 1.47 -2.47 13.12
CA GLU A 116 2.03 -1.28 12.44
C GLU A 116 2.65 -1.59 11.06
N CYS A 117 2.42 -2.78 10.50
CA CYS A 117 3.07 -3.19 9.27
C CYS A 117 2.69 -2.29 8.09
N LYS A 118 1.39 -2.04 7.88
CA LYS A 118 0.84 -1.17 6.82
C LYS A 118 1.44 -1.41 5.42
N ALA A 119 1.92 -2.62 5.15
CA ALA A 119 2.48 -2.99 3.85
C ALA A 119 1.42 -2.82 2.77
N CYS A 120 1.78 -2.15 1.69
CA CYS A 120 0.90 -1.86 0.58
C CYS A 120 1.57 -2.31 -0.72
N PRO A 121 0.91 -3.13 -1.56
CA PRO A 121 1.50 -3.61 -2.81
C PRO A 121 1.68 -2.49 -3.84
N TYR A 122 1.11 -1.32 -3.56
CA TYR A 122 1.22 -0.14 -4.42
C TYR A 122 2.21 0.91 -3.93
N ALA A 123 2.50 0.93 -2.62
CA ALA A 123 3.44 1.87 -2.03
C ALA A 123 4.84 1.27 -1.87
N PHE A 124 4.97 -0.04 -2.01
CA PHE A 124 6.25 -0.74 -1.85
C PHE A 124 6.50 -1.65 -3.02
N ALA A 125 7.74 -1.67 -3.48
CA ALA A 125 8.23 -2.58 -4.49
C ALA A 125 9.43 -3.36 -3.95
N CYS A 126 9.53 -4.62 -4.32
CA CYS A 126 10.69 -5.46 -4.05
C CYS A 126 11.17 -6.11 -5.34
N ASN A 127 12.48 -6.31 -5.47
CA ASN A 127 13.07 -7.00 -6.62
C ASN A 127 12.92 -8.54 -6.57
N CYS A 128 12.19 -9.10 -5.60
CA CYS A 128 11.93 -10.54 -5.53
C CYS A 128 10.86 -10.99 -6.52
N THR A 129 10.92 -12.26 -6.93
CA THR A 129 9.99 -12.85 -7.91
C THR A 129 8.52 -12.84 -7.46
N MET A 130 8.27 -12.83 -6.15
CA MET A 130 6.91 -12.79 -5.60
C MET A 130 6.26 -11.41 -5.78
N ASP A 131 7.02 -10.33 -5.59
CA ASP A 131 6.53 -8.95 -5.73
C ASP A 131 6.33 -8.58 -7.20
N VAL A 132 7.22 -9.07 -8.07
CA VAL A 132 7.20 -8.81 -9.51
C VAL A 132 5.91 -9.27 -10.20
N LYS A 133 5.21 -10.26 -9.63
CA LYS A 133 4.05 -10.91 -10.27
C LYS A 133 2.73 -10.75 -9.53
N SER A 134 2.73 -10.22 -8.31
CA SER A 134 1.51 -10.27 -7.48
C SER A 134 1.19 -8.92 -6.86
N GLY A 135 -0.07 -8.50 -6.98
CA GLY A 135 -0.62 -7.32 -6.30
C GLY A 135 -0.80 -7.52 -4.79
N ILE A 136 0.17 -8.18 -4.16
CA ILE A 136 0.30 -8.51 -2.74
C ILE A 136 1.76 -8.24 -2.35
N SER A 137 1.99 -7.47 -1.29
CA SER A 137 3.34 -7.21 -0.79
C SER A 137 4.03 -8.51 -0.38
N CYS A 138 5.27 -8.70 -0.83
CA CYS A 138 6.02 -9.90 -0.49
C CYS A 138 6.51 -9.90 0.97
N THR A 139 6.99 -11.06 1.43
CA THR A 139 7.57 -11.23 2.77
C THR A 139 8.72 -10.25 3.07
N HIS A 140 9.53 -9.87 2.08
CA HIS A 140 10.62 -8.91 2.29
C HIS A 140 10.11 -7.49 2.57
N VAL A 141 9.05 -7.05 1.89
CA VAL A 141 8.37 -5.77 2.19
C VAL A 141 7.85 -5.79 3.62
N HIS A 142 7.18 -6.87 4.02
CA HIS A 142 6.70 -7.01 5.39
C HIS A 142 7.83 -6.97 6.42
N ALA A 143 8.96 -7.63 6.15
CA ALA A 143 10.12 -7.64 7.03
C ALA A 143 10.74 -6.23 7.19
N ALA A 144 10.91 -5.49 6.08
CA ALA A 144 11.40 -4.11 6.11
C ALA A 144 10.56 -3.21 7.02
N LEU A 145 9.23 -3.31 6.91
CA LEU A 145 8.31 -2.45 7.66
C LEU A 145 8.17 -2.85 9.13
N LEU A 146 8.37 -4.13 9.46
CA LEU A 146 8.30 -4.61 10.85
C LEU A 146 9.60 -4.38 11.62
N TYR A 147 10.76 -4.57 10.98
CA TYR A 147 12.04 -4.65 11.68
C TYR A 147 12.98 -3.49 11.38
N ALA A 148 12.65 -2.66 10.39
CA ALA A 148 13.40 -1.45 10.06
C ALA A 148 12.46 -0.26 9.74
N PRO A 149 11.47 0.06 10.60
CA PRO A 149 10.47 1.10 10.32
C PRO A 149 11.07 2.51 10.19
N SER A 150 12.23 2.76 10.81
CA SER A 150 12.98 4.02 10.70
C SER A 150 13.41 4.36 9.27
N GLY A 151 13.39 3.38 8.36
CA GLY A 151 13.67 3.61 6.94
C GLY A 151 12.54 4.25 6.16
N ARG A 152 11.33 4.41 6.73
CA ARG A 152 10.24 5.08 6.03
C ARG A 152 10.56 6.54 5.74
N ARG A 153 10.06 7.06 4.62
CA ARG A 153 10.15 8.48 4.31
C ARG A 153 9.31 9.25 5.33
N THR A 154 9.93 10.14 6.08
CA THR A 154 9.20 11.19 6.79
C THR A 154 8.63 12.15 5.76
N VAL A 155 7.34 12.48 5.89
CA VAL A 155 6.73 13.54 5.10
C VAL A 155 7.29 14.86 5.64
N ALA A 156 8.48 15.25 5.20
CA ALA A 156 8.92 16.62 5.37
C ALA A 156 7.97 17.46 4.51
N TYR A 157 7.03 18.13 5.17
CA TYR A 157 6.22 19.17 4.55
C TYR A 157 7.19 20.12 3.83
N HIS A 158 7.07 20.22 2.51
CA HIS A 158 7.68 21.31 1.76
C HIS A 158 6.97 22.60 2.19
N GLN A 159 7.53 23.28 3.20
CA GLN A 159 7.37 24.72 3.36
C GLN A 159 8.61 25.38 2.76
N ASP A 160 8.36 26.45 2.01
CA ASP A 160 9.28 27.41 1.40
C ASP A 160 9.84 27.01 0.01
N ALA A 161 9.71 27.78 -1.08
CA ALA A 161 9.26 29.16 -1.24
C ALA A 161 8.75 29.41 -2.67
N GLU A 162 7.68 30.20 -2.83
CA GLU A 162 7.79 31.49 -3.51
C GLU A 162 6.52 32.32 -3.28
N SER A 163 6.73 33.42 -2.56
CA SER A 163 5.81 34.54 -2.39
C SER A 163 5.60 35.25 -3.73
N SER A 164 4.36 35.34 -4.18
CA SER A 164 3.88 36.56 -4.83
C SER A 164 2.43 36.81 -4.47
N HIS A 165 2.22 37.94 -3.80
CA HIS A 165 0.92 38.54 -3.50
C HIS A 165 0.12 38.78 -4.78
N ALA A 166 -1.15 38.37 -4.76
CA ALA A 166 -2.25 39.17 -5.28
C ALA A 166 -3.50 38.89 -4.42
N ASN A 167 -4.06 39.95 -3.86
CA ASN A 167 -5.18 39.95 -2.92
C ASN A 167 -6.54 39.67 -3.58
N ASP A 168 -7.49 39.31 -2.71
CA ASP A 168 -8.95 39.51 -2.75
C ASP A 168 -9.76 38.95 -3.93
N ASP A 169 -10.67 38.01 -3.66
CA ASP A 169 -12.00 38.39 -3.16
C ASP A 169 -12.86 37.16 -2.78
N GLN A 170 -13.39 37.21 -1.55
CA GLN A 170 -14.77 36.89 -1.15
C GLN A 170 -15.47 35.61 -1.66
N PHE A 171 -15.62 34.60 -0.79
CA PHE A 171 -16.89 33.84 -0.69
C PHE A 171 -17.17 33.32 0.72
N ARG A 172 -18.42 33.54 1.15
CA ARG A 172 -19.02 33.36 2.48
C ARG A 172 -18.77 31.99 3.13
N GLU A 173 -18.49 32.02 4.44
CA GLU A 173 -18.71 30.91 5.37
C GLU A 173 -20.21 30.55 5.40
N GLU A 174 -20.55 29.31 5.07
CA GLU A 174 -21.78 28.68 5.53
C GLU A 174 -21.39 27.64 6.59
N ARG A 175 -21.67 27.98 7.85
CA ARG A 175 -21.68 27.07 8.98
C ARG A 175 -22.77 26.02 8.73
N CYS A 176 -22.40 24.75 8.64
CA CYS A 176 -23.34 23.67 8.86
C CYS A 176 -23.14 23.15 10.29
N SER A 177 -23.97 23.67 11.19
CA SER A 177 -24.20 23.13 12.52
C SER A 177 -25.06 21.88 12.36
N SER A 178 -24.60 20.74 12.83
CA SER A 178 -25.45 19.61 13.18
C SER A 178 -24.80 18.93 14.38
N ASP A 179 -25.25 19.35 15.55
CA ASP A 179 -25.18 18.59 16.78
C ASP A 179 -25.99 17.30 16.57
N ASP A 180 -25.39 16.15 16.82
CA ASP A 180 -26.09 14.95 17.27
C ASP A 180 -25.09 14.15 18.10
N GLU A 181 -25.36 14.08 19.40
CA GLU A 181 -24.58 13.36 20.39
C GLU A 181 -24.96 11.88 20.33
N ASP A 182 -24.02 11.00 19.96
CA ASP A 182 -24.24 9.56 20.05
C ASP A 182 -24.01 9.08 21.50
N GLU A 183 -25.14 8.75 22.11
CA GLU A 183 -25.33 8.15 23.42
C GLU A 183 -24.54 6.84 23.59
N ILE A 184 -23.72 6.78 24.64
CA ILE A 184 -22.95 5.60 25.05
C ILE A 184 -23.93 4.59 25.67
N VAL A 185 -24.20 3.49 24.96
CA VAL A 185 -24.97 2.36 25.51
C VAL A 185 -24.04 1.57 26.45
N VAL A 186 -24.27 1.71 27.76
CA VAL A 186 -23.64 0.88 28.79
C VAL A 186 -24.27 -0.52 28.71
N VAL A 187 -23.46 -1.52 28.40
CA VAL A 187 -23.89 -2.92 28.44
C VAL A 187 -23.53 -3.46 29.82
N ASP A 188 -24.55 -3.71 30.65
CA ASP A 188 -24.39 -4.35 31.95
C ASP A 188 -23.88 -5.79 31.77
N ILE A 189 -22.73 -6.07 32.39
CA ILE A 189 -22.18 -7.42 32.56
C ILE A 189 -22.99 -8.07 33.68
N VAL A 190 -23.84 -9.04 33.34
CA VAL A 190 -24.43 -9.97 34.29
C VAL A 190 -23.46 -11.13 34.51
N ASP A 191 -22.89 -11.19 35.72
CA ASP A 191 -22.15 -12.34 36.24
C ASP A 191 -23.10 -13.56 36.33
N GLU A 192 -22.74 -14.65 35.66
CA GLU A 192 -23.33 -15.97 35.95
C GLU A 192 -22.65 -16.56 37.20
N PRO A 193 -23.42 -17.06 38.18
CA PRO A 193 -22.84 -17.71 39.35
C PRO A 193 -22.39 -19.14 39.06
N GLU A 194 -21.23 -19.50 39.61
CA GLU A 194 -20.74 -20.87 39.73
C GLU A 194 -21.71 -21.73 40.55
N ASN A 195 -22.24 -22.80 39.94
CA ASN A 195 -22.46 -24.09 40.62
C ASN A 195 -22.61 -25.24 39.62
#